data_AF-A0A1X2HS84-F1
#
_entry.id   AF-A0A1X2HS84-F1
#
_cell.length_a   1.000
_cell.length_b   1.000
_cell.length_c   1.000
_cell.angle_alpha   90.00
_cell.angle_beta   90.00
_cell.angle_gamma   90.00
#
_symmetry.space_group_name_H-M   'P 1'
#
loop_
_entity.id
_entity.type
_entity.pdbx_description
1 polymer ?
#
loop_
_entity_poly.entity_id
_entity_poly.type
_entity_poly.pdbx_seq_one_letter_code
_entity_poly.pdbx_strand_id
1 'polypeptide(L)'
;MLQSARQWIGSWFQGKRKHEDDEDHDADQNKRAKLEESNERVYCVRIANAENQKKFPRILRREGYHVLKNHPKGIIYVAARSEEDANKKATTLTESRPFLDVSVISRLADDEWDEMIDKTPPHERLANQVTPLHSVPYEEQLELKTNIHKTVLKEIREQMVAIGATETIHEGEHVCQVLDPLPAPNLEGYRSKCEFTIGYDLDNQPTVGFLLGLYKKGVTAVLEPSQCKHIPPVAKKIAKAMQDYVRQSKYPAYDRKTHQGVWRLLMTRTQRTGDAMVLIQLKSKDSMTAKELAAEKKHLVKYFQSFKDKPEEERFDFSTLILQDSDAVHNGFEPKAPTDVLVGDGYIHEELLGLKFRISASSFFQVNTEAAEVLYSKCAEWCNVGKKTTLLDVCCGTGTIGLTMASHVDKVAGIDMVPEAIEDAHLNAKLNGIENVEYFAGRVETKLDLFSRKDDEDVVAVLDPARAGVGAKVISAVRQAENINKVIYISCDAEKAKNNFFDLIRPAGGKIKGSPFRASRAVSVDLFPHTKHCELMIEFVRGEKDEDNSAKTGLNEEENVKEVVEDTTIEVQQETIETTGESVQVTETSIKVTKEAEA
;
A
#
# COMPACT_ATOMS: atom_id res chain seq x y z
N MET A 1 6.04 -27.76 37.26
CA MET A 1 5.00 -26.81 36.82
C MET A 1 5.22 -26.24 35.41
N LEU A 2 6.44 -25.93 34.96
CA LEU A 2 6.70 -25.47 33.59
C LEU A 2 6.73 -26.57 32.50
N GLN A 3 6.81 -27.85 32.87
CA GLN A 3 6.66 -28.98 31.93
C GLN A 3 5.19 -29.38 31.68
N SER A 4 4.31 -29.20 32.66
CA SER A 4 2.88 -29.49 32.54
C SER A 4 2.13 -28.45 31.70
N ALA A 5 2.63 -27.22 31.63
CA ALA A 5 2.08 -26.17 30.76
C ALA A 5 2.41 -26.39 29.26
N ARG A 6 3.51 -27.11 28.94
CA ARG A 6 3.88 -27.44 27.56
C ARG A 6 3.02 -28.56 26.96
N GLN A 7 2.54 -29.50 27.77
CA GLN A 7 1.62 -30.55 27.30
C GLN A 7 0.18 -30.05 27.06
N TRP A 8 -0.25 -29.01 27.77
CA TRP A 8 -1.59 -28.43 27.58
C TRP A 8 -1.67 -27.51 26.35
N ILE A 9 -0.60 -26.75 26.06
CA ILE A 9 -0.54 -25.89 24.86
C ILE A 9 -0.33 -26.71 23.57
N GLY A 10 0.35 -27.87 23.65
CA GLY A 10 0.54 -28.78 22.51
C GLY A 10 -0.72 -29.52 22.06
N SER A 11 -1.66 -29.81 22.96
CA SER A 11 -2.91 -30.54 22.64
C SER A 11 -3.96 -29.65 21.96
N TRP A 12 -3.97 -28.34 22.25
CA TRP A 12 -4.93 -27.41 21.62
C TRP A 12 -4.57 -27.03 20.18
N PHE A 13 -3.30 -27.16 19.79
CA PHE A 13 -2.81 -26.84 18.43
C PHE A 13 -2.58 -28.07 17.52
N GLN A 14 -2.88 -29.29 17.98
CA GLN A 14 -2.77 -30.52 17.16
C GLN A 14 -4.11 -31.07 16.64
N GLY A 15 -5.20 -30.28 16.69
CA GLY A 15 -6.37 -30.52 15.86
C GLY A 15 -6.17 -29.86 14.50
N LYS A 16 -5.72 -30.62 13.50
CA LYS A 16 -5.59 -30.18 12.10
C LYS A 16 -6.81 -29.34 11.66
N ARG A 17 -6.68 -28.02 11.61
CA ARG A 17 -7.45 -27.22 10.65
C ARG A 17 -6.79 -27.40 9.31
N LYS A 18 -7.21 -28.41 8.55
CA LYS A 18 -7.21 -28.28 7.10
C LYS A 18 -8.18 -27.13 6.80
N HIS A 19 -7.65 -25.95 6.54
CA HIS A 19 -8.42 -24.89 5.90
C HIS A 19 -8.60 -25.31 4.45
N GLU A 20 -9.63 -26.12 4.20
CA GLU A 20 -10.27 -26.24 2.88
C GLU A 20 -11.13 -24.99 2.69
N ASP A 21 -10.48 -23.86 2.47
CA ASP A 21 -11.16 -22.64 2.04
C ASP A 21 -10.66 -22.30 0.64
N ASP A 22 -11.64 -22.11 -0.22
CA ASP A 22 -11.58 -21.53 -1.55
C ASP A 22 -11.15 -22.49 -2.69
N GLU A 23 -12.15 -23.00 -3.39
CA GLU A 23 -12.01 -23.56 -4.73
C GLU A 23 -12.69 -22.58 -5.72
N ASP A 24 -11.98 -22.10 -6.74
CA ASP A 24 -12.53 -21.25 -7.82
C ASP A 24 -12.44 -21.95 -9.19
N HIS A 25 -13.50 -21.80 -9.99
CA HIS A 25 -13.66 -21.87 -11.47
C HIS A 25 -13.11 -23.06 -12.27
N ASP A 26 -11.79 -23.31 -12.28
CA ASP A 26 -11.27 -24.59 -12.81
C ASP A 26 -11.77 -25.77 -11.98
N ALA A 27 -12.14 -25.45 -10.74
CA ALA A 27 -12.79 -26.36 -9.86
C ALA A 27 -14.14 -26.81 -10.42
N ASP A 28 -14.98 -26.02 -11.08
CA ASP A 28 -16.35 -26.47 -11.39
C ASP A 28 -16.43 -27.40 -12.62
N GLN A 29 -15.58 -27.20 -13.64
CA GLN A 29 -15.42 -28.16 -14.75
C GLN A 29 -14.64 -29.41 -14.32
N ASN A 30 -13.52 -29.27 -13.61
CA ASN A 30 -12.81 -30.43 -13.05
C ASN A 30 -13.61 -31.11 -11.93
N LYS A 31 -14.52 -30.41 -11.25
CA LYS A 31 -15.46 -30.98 -10.26
C LYS A 31 -16.56 -31.72 -10.96
N ARG A 32 -17.10 -31.23 -12.07
CA ARG A 32 -18.05 -32.03 -12.87
C ARG A 32 -17.40 -33.36 -13.26
N ALA A 33 -16.16 -33.32 -13.78
CA ALA A 33 -15.40 -34.54 -14.05
C ALA A 33 -15.16 -35.41 -12.79
N LYS A 34 -14.76 -34.81 -11.66
CA LYS A 34 -14.58 -35.56 -10.38
C LYS A 34 -15.88 -36.11 -9.80
N LEU A 35 -17.00 -35.39 -9.94
CA LEU A 35 -18.34 -35.81 -9.52
C LEU A 35 -18.85 -36.92 -10.42
N GLU A 36 -18.54 -36.87 -11.72
CA GLU A 36 -18.79 -37.96 -12.66
C GLU A 36 -17.94 -39.20 -12.31
N GLU A 37 -16.66 -39.03 -11.97
CA GLU A 37 -15.78 -40.10 -11.47
C GLU A 37 -16.26 -40.68 -10.12
N SER A 38 -16.81 -39.86 -9.22
CA SER A 38 -17.35 -40.29 -7.91
C SER A 38 -18.82 -40.73 -7.95
N ASN A 39 -19.47 -40.68 -9.12
CA ASN A 39 -20.88 -40.91 -9.36
C ASN A 39 -21.82 -40.08 -8.46
N GLU A 40 -21.44 -38.83 -8.20
CA GLU A 40 -22.21 -37.85 -7.45
C GLU A 40 -22.95 -36.89 -8.41
N ARG A 41 -24.11 -36.41 -7.95
CA ARG A 41 -24.96 -35.41 -8.63
C ARG A 41 -25.19 -34.25 -7.70
N VAL A 42 -25.53 -33.09 -8.27
CA VAL A 42 -25.74 -31.89 -7.47
C VAL A 42 -27.22 -31.63 -7.25
N TYR A 43 -27.58 -31.40 -5.98
CA TYR A 43 -28.95 -31.15 -5.53
C TYR A 43 -29.08 -29.73 -4.99
N CYS A 44 -30.15 -29.05 -5.38
CA CYS A 44 -30.57 -27.77 -4.86
C CYS A 44 -31.15 -27.95 -3.46
N VAL A 45 -30.72 -27.12 -2.52
CA VAL A 45 -31.13 -27.18 -1.12
C VAL A 45 -31.57 -25.79 -0.67
N ARG A 46 -32.80 -25.68 -0.15
CA ARG A 46 -33.36 -24.44 0.37
C ARG A 46 -32.98 -24.25 1.83
N ILE A 47 -32.73 -23.00 2.21
CA ILE A 47 -32.61 -22.55 3.60
C ILE A 47 -33.75 -21.57 3.90
N ALA A 48 -34.72 -21.95 4.74
CA ALA A 48 -35.93 -21.14 4.95
C ALA A 48 -35.70 -19.84 5.76
N ASN A 49 -34.79 -19.86 6.75
CA ASN A 49 -34.57 -18.74 7.69
C ASN A 49 -33.32 -17.90 7.35
N ALA A 50 -33.23 -17.41 6.10
CA ALA A 50 -32.01 -16.84 5.53
C ALA A 50 -31.71 -15.37 5.89
N GLU A 51 -31.94 -14.92 7.14
CA GLU A 51 -31.68 -13.52 7.54
C GLU A 51 -30.18 -13.17 7.71
N ASN A 52 -29.28 -14.17 7.78
CA ASN A 52 -27.83 -13.97 8.00
C ASN A 52 -26.92 -14.60 6.91
N GLN A 53 -27.25 -14.35 5.64
CA GLN A 53 -26.60 -14.92 4.44
C GLN A 53 -25.07 -14.77 4.35
N LYS A 54 -24.47 -13.72 4.92
CA LYS A 54 -23.03 -13.44 4.77
C LYS A 54 -22.10 -14.50 5.40
N LYS A 55 -22.58 -15.29 6.36
CA LYS A 55 -21.75 -16.30 7.07
C LYS A 55 -22.00 -17.74 6.62
N PHE A 56 -23.09 -18.02 5.91
CA PHE A 56 -23.50 -19.40 5.58
C PHE A 56 -22.60 -20.13 4.59
N PRO A 57 -22.09 -19.52 3.50
CA PRO A 57 -21.19 -20.20 2.57
C PRO A 57 -19.94 -20.78 3.23
N ARG A 58 -19.45 -20.14 4.31
CA ARG A 58 -18.32 -20.64 5.11
C ARG A 58 -18.70 -21.83 5.99
N ILE A 59 -19.87 -21.78 6.63
CA ILE A 59 -20.36 -22.84 7.52
C ILE A 59 -20.60 -24.11 6.71
N LEU A 60 -21.26 -23.98 5.55
CA LEU A 60 -21.59 -25.09 4.66
C LEU A 60 -20.35 -25.78 4.10
N ARG A 61 -19.38 -25.00 3.61
CA ARG A 61 -18.09 -25.54 3.14
C ARG A 61 -17.35 -26.32 4.22
N ARG A 62 -17.36 -25.82 5.47
CA ARG A 62 -16.72 -26.49 6.61
C ARG A 62 -17.32 -27.86 6.94
N GLU A 63 -18.60 -28.06 6.62
CA GLU A 63 -19.32 -29.31 6.86
C GLU A 63 -19.36 -30.20 5.58
N GLY A 64 -18.58 -29.85 4.53
CA GLY A 64 -18.44 -30.65 3.31
C GLY A 64 -19.48 -30.39 2.21
N TYR A 65 -20.20 -29.27 2.26
CA TYR A 65 -21.24 -28.89 1.29
C TYR A 65 -20.67 -27.98 0.18
N HIS A 66 -21.21 -28.09 -1.03
CA HIS A 66 -20.77 -27.27 -2.17
C HIS A 66 -21.51 -25.93 -2.22
N VAL A 67 -20.82 -24.85 -2.52
CA VAL A 67 -21.47 -23.54 -2.65
C VAL A 67 -21.05 -22.94 -3.97
N LEU A 68 -21.94 -23.02 -4.96
CA LEU A 68 -21.78 -22.37 -6.26
C LEU A 68 -21.79 -20.84 -6.09
N LYS A 69 -21.03 -20.13 -6.92
CA LYS A 69 -20.81 -18.68 -6.76
C LYS A 69 -22.04 -17.85 -7.12
N ASN A 70 -22.88 -18.33 -8.04
CA ASN A 70 -24.06 -17.65 -8.57
C ASN A 70 -25.36 -18.35 -8.15
N HIS A 71 -25.61 -18.47 -6.85
CA HIS A 71 -26.82 -19.12 -6.35
C HIS A 71 -27.93 -18.11 -6.00
N PRO A 72 -29.22 -18.43 -6.24
CA PRO A 72 -30.33 -17.62 -5.76
C PRO A 72 -30.30 -17.47 -4.23
N LYS A 73 -30.78 -16.34 -3.70
CA LYS A 73 -30.85 -16.10 -2.26
C LYS A 73 -31.62 -17.23 -1.56
N GLY A 74 -30.99 -17.87 -0.58
CA GLY A 74 -31.60 -18.95 0.20
C GLY A 74 -31.54 -20.33 -0.48
N ILE A 75 -30.82 -20.49 -1.58
CA ILE A 75 -30.55 -21.78 -2.24
C ILE A 75 -29.06 -22.08 -2.18
N ILE A 76 -28.70 -23.31 -1.80
CA ILE A 76 -27.34 -23.85 -1.80
C ILE A 76 -27.32 -25.17 -2.58
N TYR A 77 -26.14 -25.75 -2.80
CA TYR A 77 -25.99 -26.95 -3.63
C TYR A 77 -25.24 -28.06 -2.91
N VAL A 78 -25.60 -29.33 -3.13
CA VAL A 78 -24.96 -30.46 -2.42
C VAL A 78 -24.65 -31.56 -3.40
N ALA A 79 -23.41 -32.03 -3.44
CA ALA A 79 -23.09 -33.26 -4.15
C ALA A 79 -23.55 -34.45 -3.30
N ALA A 80 -24.31 -35.33 -3.92
CA ALA A 80 -24.79 -36.55 -3.31
C ALA A 80 -24.95 -37.62 -4.38
N ARG A 81 -24.83 -38.89 -3.98
CA ARG A 81 -24.99 -40.02 -4.91
C ARG A 81 -26.45 -40.32 -5.26
N SER A 82 -27.38 -39.81 -4.44
CA SER A 82 -28.81 -39.93 -4.62
C SER A 82 -29.55 -38.81 -3.88
N GLU A 83 -30.84 -38.66 -4.15
CA GLU A 83 -31.70 -37.72 -3.44
C GLU A 83 -31.85 -38.09 -1.96
N GLU A 84 -31.83 -39.39 -1.64
CA GLU A 84 -31.83 -39.89 -0.26
C GLU A 84 -30.55 -39.48 0.49
N ASP A 85 -29.38 -39.57 -0.17
CA ASP A 85 -28.10 -39.11 0.37
C ASP A 85 -28.09 -37.58 0.56
N ALA A 86 -28.65 -36.84 -0.41
CA ALA A 86 -28.81 -35.39 -0.29
C ALA A 86 -29.71 -35.00 0.89
N ASN A 87 -30.83 -35.70 1.07
CA ASN A 87 -31.76 -35.49 2.18
C ASN A 87 -31.11 -35.83 3.52
N LYS A 88 -30.38 -36.94 3.60
CA LYS A 88 -29.64 -37.32 4.80
C LYS A 88 -28.60 -36.28 5.19
N LYS A 89 -27.87 -35.73 4.20
CA LYS A 89 -26.95 -34.61 4.43
C LYS A 89 -27.71 -33.39 4.95
N ALA A 90 -28.78 -32.95 4.28
CA ALA A 90 -29.61 -31.83 4.72
C ALA A 90 -30.15 -31.99 6.15
N THR A 91 -30.68 -33.17 6.51
CA THR A 91 -31.14 -33.48 7.87
C THR A 91 -30.01 -33.42 8.89
N THR A 92 -28.85 -33.99 8.59
CA THR A 92 -27.65 -33.92 9.45
C THR A 92 -27.24 -32.46 9.72
N LEU A 93 -27.36 -31.60 8.70
CA LEU A 93 -27.05 -30.18 8.83
C LEU A 93 -28.05 -29.47 9.75
N THR A 94 -29.35 -29.72 9.58
CA THR A 94 -30.42 -29.19 10.45
C THR A 94 -30.24 -29.67 11.90
N GLU A 95 -29.88 -30.94 12.12
CA GLU A 95 -29.64 -31.50 13.45
C GLU A 95 -28.40 -30.88 14.13
N SER A 96 -27.31 -30.72 13.38
CA SER A 96 -26.08 -30.09 13.89
C SER A 96 -26.24 -28.58 14.12
N ARG A 97 -27.21 -27.95 13.44
CA ARG A 97 -27.47 -26.50 13.47
C ARG A 97 -28.98 -26.26 13.48
N PRO A 98 -29.65 -26.35 14.64
CA PRO A 98 -31.12 -26.25 14.74
C PRO A 98 -31.72 -24.92 14.27
N PHE A 99 -30.89 -23.88 14.10
CA PHE A 99 -31.29 -22.58 13.56
C PHE A 99 -31.30 -22.52 12.02
N LEU A 100 -30.82 -23.57 11.34
CA LEU A 100 -30.89 -23.75 9.89
C LEU A 100 -32.03 -24.70 9.57
N ASP A 101 -33.07 -24.20 8.90
CA ASP A 101 -34.11 -25.04 8.32
C ASP A 101 -33.73 -25.36 6.86
N VAL A 102 -33.33 -26.60 6.60
CA VAL A 102 -32.70 -27.05 5.36
C VAL A 102 -33.53 -28.17 4.72
N SER A 103 -33.89 -28.01 3.45
CA SER A 103 -34.63 -29.02 2.68
C SER A 103 -34.08 -29.16 1.26
N VAL A 104 -33.96 -30.39 0.75
CA VAL A 104 -33.64 -30.64 -0.66
C VAL A 104 -34.85 -30.28 -1.51
N ILE A 105 -34.63 -29.50 -2.57
CA ILE A 105 -35.69 -29.03 -3.48
C ILE A 105 -35.78 -29.96 -4.69
N SER A 106 -34.65 -30.15 -5.37
CA SER A 106 -34.57 -30.86 -6.64
C SER A 106 -33.11 -31.18 -6.97
N ARG A 107 -32.90 -32.08 -7.93
CA ARG A 107 -31.60 -32.19 -8.61
C ARG A 107 -31.39 -30.95 -9.51
N LEU A 108 -30.18 -30.39 -9.51
CA LEU A 108 -29.78 -29.35 -10.46
C LEU A 108 -29.58 -30.01 -11.83
N ALA A 109 -30.25 -29.50 -12.86
CA ALA A 109 -30.13 -30.04 -14.21
C ALA A 109 -28.75 -29.68 -14.80
N ASP A 110 -28.26 -30.52 -15.72
CA ASP A 110 -26.90 -30.38 -16.25
C ASP A 110 -26.75 -29.09 -17.12
N ASP A 111 -27.82 -28.66 -17.78
CA ASP A 111 -27.93 -27.40 -18.51
C ASP A 111 -27.98 -26.18 -17.59
N GLU A 112 -28.72 -26.25 -16.47
CA GLU A 112 -28.71 -25.22 -15.43
C GLU A 112 -27.32 -25.08 -14.79
N TRP A 113 -26.61 -26.20 -14.59
CA TRP A 113 -25.21 -26.20 -14.13
C TRP A 113 -24.30 -25.45 -15.11
N ASP A 114 -24.45 -25.72 -16.41
CA ASP A 114 -23.64 -25.12 -17.47
C ASP A 114 -23.91 -23.62 -17.67
N GLU A 115 -25.09 -23.12 -17.31
CA GLU A 115 -25.40 -21.69 -17.24
C GLU A 115 -24.75 -20.98 -16.04
N MET A 116 -24.50 -21.71 -14.95
CA MET A 116 -23.88 -21.17 -13.74
C MET A 116 -22.34 -21.11 -13.81
N ILE A 117 -21.72 -21.74 -14.81
CA ILE A 117 -20.29 -21.68 -15.08
C ILE A 117 -19.93 -20.30 -15.66
N ASP A 118 -18.91 -19.66 -15.07
CA ASP A 118 -18.35 -18.42 -15.60
C ASP A 118 -17.70 -18.67 -16.97
N LYS A 119 -18.37 -18.24 -18.05
CA LYS A 119 -17.93 -18.40 -19.45
C LYS A 119 -16.91 -17.34 -19.88
N THR A 120 -16.50 -16.46 -18.97
CA THR A 120 -15.52 -15.40 -19.26
C THR A 120 -14.17 -16.04 -19.64
N PRO A 121 -13.61 -15.72 -20.82
CA PRO A 121 -12.31 -16.24 -21.22
C PRO A 121 -11.22 -15.97 -20.18
N PRO A 122 -10.22 -16.87 -20.00
CA PRO A 122 -9.18 -16.72 -18.98
C PRO A 122 -8.43 -15.37 -19.04
N HIS A 123 -8.17 -14.88 -20.26
CA HIS A 123 -7.52 -13.59 -20.47
C HIS A 123 -8.36 -12.41 -19.99
N GLU A 124 -9.68 -12.47 -20.15
CA GLU A 124 -10.61 -11.45 -19.69
C GLU A 124 -10.78 -11.52 -18.17
N ARG A 125 -10.80 -12.73 -17.60
CA ARG A 125 -10.73 -12.93 -16.15
C ARG A 125 -9.46 -12.31 -15.55
N LEU A 126 -8.31 -12.48 -16.22
CA LEU A 126 -7.08 -11.83 -15.80
C LEU A 126 -7.20 -10.31 -15.91
N ALA A 127 -7.67 -9.78 -17.05
CA ALA A 127 -7.87 -8.34 -17.24
C ALA A 127 -8.80 -7.74 -16.17
N ASN A 128 -9.90 -8.43 -15.84
CA ASN A 128 -10.83 -8.06 -14.76
C ASN A 128 -10.17 -8.09 -13.37
N GLN A 129 -9.10 -8.85 -13.18
CA GLN A 129 -8.36 -8.89 -11.92
C GLN A 129 -7.33 -7.77 -11.81
N VAL A 130 -6.50 -7.58 -12.85
CA VAL A 130 -5.38 -6.62 -12.82
C VAL A 130 -5.81 -5.20 -13.18
N THR A 131 -6.82 -5.08 -14.03
CA THR A 131 -7.40 -3.82 -14.50
C THR A 131 -8.94 -3.91 -14.46
N PRO A 132 -9.55 -4.01 -13.26
CA PRO A 132 -10.99 -4.23 -13.09
C PRO A 132 -11.93 -3.21 -13.73
N LEU A 133 -11.43 -2.04 -14.14
CA LEU A 133 -12.21 -1.00 -14.81
C LEU A 133 -11.84 -0.86 -16.30
N HIS A 134 -11.16 -1.84 -16.91
CA HIS A 134 -10.67 -1.76 -18.30
C HIS A 134 -11.76 -1.60 -19.36
N SER A 135 -13.00 -2.02 -19.04
CA SER A 135 -14.19 -1.91 -19.89
C SER A 135 -15.08 -0.70 -19.57
N VAL A 136 -14.75 0.07 -18.53
CA VAL A 136 -15.52 1.25 -18.09
C VAL A 136 -14.98 2.49 -18.82
N PRO A 137 -15.84 3.38 -19.38
CA PRO A 137 -15.42 4.67 -19.93
C PRO A 137 -14.58 5.47 -18.94
N TYR A 138 -13.54 6.17 -19.41
CA TYR A 138 -12.53 6.73 -18.52
C TYR A 138 -13.08 7.80 -17.57
N GLU A 139 -14.00 8.63 -18.05
CA GLU A 139 -14.69 9.65 -17.26
C GLU A 139 -15.48 9.02 -16.10
N GLU A 140 -16.14 7.89 -16.34
CA GLU A 140 -16.85 7.14 -15.31
C GLU A 140 -15.87 6.49 -14.31
N GLN A 141 -14.68 6.06 -14.76
CA GLN A 141 -13.63 5.59 -13.84
C GLN A 141 -13.21 6.69 -12.86
N LEU A 142 -13.00 7.91 -13.34
CA LEU A 142 -12.64 9.07 -12.50
C LEU A 142 -13.74 9.39 -11.50
N GLU A 143 -14.99 9.34 -11.93
CA GLU A 143 -16.14 9.55 -11.04
C GLU A 143 -16.20 8.48 -9.94
N LEU A 144 -16.10 7.20 -10.29
CA LEU A 144 -16.10 6.08 -9.34
C LEU A 144 -14.98 6.22 -8.30
N LYS A 145 -13.76 6.55 -8.75
CA LYS A 145 -12.60 6.76 -7.87
C LYS A 145 -12.80 7.96 -6.94
N THR A 146 -13.30 9.07 -7.49
CA THR A 146 -13.55 10.30 -6.73
C THR A 146 -14.64 10.10 -5.69
N ASN A 147 -15.67 9.32 -6.01
CA ASN A 147 -16.75 9.01 -5.06
C ASN A 147 -16.25 8.21 -3.86
N ILE A 148 -15.28 7.30 -4.04
CA ILE A 148 -14.63 6.60 -2.91
C ILE A 148 -13.96 7.62 -1.97
N HIS A 149 -13.22 8.58 -2.51
CA HIS A 149 -12.58 9.62 -1.69
C HIS A 149 -13.59 10.56 -1.03
N LYS A 150 -14.65 10.95 -1.73
CA LYS A 150 -15.77 11.72 -1.15
C LYS A 150 -16.41 11.00 0.04
N THR A 151 -16.63 9.68 -0.06
CA THR A 151 -17.14 8.88 1.07
C THR A 151 -16.20 8.98 2.28
N VAL A 152 -14.89 8.78 2.10
CA VAL A 152 -13.91 8.90 3.20
C VAL A 152 -13.93 10.30 3.83
N LEU A 153 -13.94 11.35 3.02
CA LEU A 153 -13.97 12.74 3.49
C LEU A 153 -15.28 13.10 4.23
N LYS A 154 -16.40 12.50 3.82
CA LYS A 154 -17.69 12.63 4.50
C LYS A 154 -17.67 11.91 5.86
N GLU A 155 -17.15 10.69 5.92
CA GLU A 155 -17.03 9.94 7.17
C GLU A 155 -16.14 10.67 8.19
N ILE A 156 -15.05 11.31 7.75
CA ILE A 156 -14.20 12.13 8.62
C ILE A 156 -15.00 13.33 9.17
N ARG A 157 -15.81 13.98 8.33
CA ARG A 157 -16.68 15.08 8.77
C ARG A 157 -17.67 14.61 9.84
N GLU A 158 -18.31 13.47 9.63
CA GLU A 158 -19.24 12.88 10.59
C GLU A 158 -18.54 12.57 11.93
N GLN A 159 -17.31 12.07 11.89
CA GLN A 159 -16.50 11.87 13.11
C GLN A 159 -16.18 13.19 13.82
N MET A 160 -15.86 14.25 13.08
CA MET A 160 -15.60 15.58 13.65
C MET A 160 -16.85 16.19 14.31
N VAL A 161 -18.02 16.05 13.67
CA VAL A 161 -19.31 16.47 14.23
C VAL A 161 -19.63 15.69 15.51
N ALA A 162 -19.40 14.37 15.51
CA ALA A 162 -19.67 13.51 16.66
C ALA A 162 -18.86 13.88 17.91
N ILE A 163 -17.66 14.45 17.74
CA ILE A 163 -16.82 14.94 18.85
C ILE A 163 -17.03 16.43 19.15
N GLY A 164 -18.00 17.10 18.52
CA GLY A 164 -18.30 18.51 18.73
C GLY A 164 -17.27 19.50 18.14
N ALA A 165 -16.37 19.04 17.26
CA ALA A 165 -15.29 19.86 16.71
C ALA A 165 -15.69 20.53 15.38
N THR A 166 -16.83 21.21 15.33
CA THR A 166 -17.42 21.75 14.09
C THR A 166 -16.83 23.08 13.63
N GLU A 167 -16.06 23.77 14.45
CA GLU A 167 -15.45 25.07 14.11
C GLU A 167 -14.33 24.94 13.06
N THR A 168 -13.78 23.74 12.89
CA THR A 168 -12.61 23.48 12.04
C THR A 168 -12.95 22.81 10.71
N ILE A 169 -14.23 22.50 10.45
CA ILE A 169 -14.66 21.78 9.24
C ILE A 169 -15.24 22.75 8.20
N HIS A 170 -15.11 22.39 6.92
CA HIS A 170 -15.67 23.16 5.82
C HIS A 170 -17.22 23.18 5.82
N GLU A 171 -17.81 24.29 5.38
CA GLU A 171 -19.25 24.39 5.13
C GLU A 171 -19.62 23.54 3.90
N GLY A 172 -20.24 22.38 4.14
CA GLY A 172 -20.62 21.45 3.08
C GLY A 172 -20.77 20.02 3.57
N GLU A 173 -20.86 19.08 2.64
CA GLU A 173 -21.04 17.64 2.93
C GLU A 173 -19.74 16.93 3.37
N HIS A 174 -18.58 17.52 3.08
CA HIS A 174 -17.26 16.93 3.30
C HIS A 174 -16.45 17.76 4.30
N VAL A 175 -15.40 17.17 4.88
CA VAL A 175 -14.56 17.87 5.88
C VAL A 175 -13.77 19.06 5.29
N CYS A 176 -13.56 19.08 3.98
CA CYS A 176 -12.85 20.11 3.22
C CYS A 176 -13.48 20.31 1.83
N GLN A 177 -13.02 21.32 1.08
CA GLN A 177 -13.43 21.51 -0.31
C GLN A 177 -12.92 20.34 -1.18
N VAL A 178 -13.79 19.69 -1.94
CA VAL A 178 -13.39 18.63 -2.89
C VAL A 178 -13.31 19.21 -4.29
N LEU A 179 -12.13 19.13 -4.91
CA LEU A 179 -11.86 19.64 -6.25
C LEU A 179 -12.09 18.56 -7.31
N ASP A 180 -12.17 18.99 -8.58
CA ASP A 180 -12.28 18.07 -9.72
C ASP A 180 -11.06 17.15 -9.81
N PRO A 181 -11.26 15.86 -10.16
CA PRO A 181 -10.18 14.90 -10.23
C PRO A 181 -9.20 15.24 -11.36
N LEU A 182 -7.92 14.95 -11.13
CA LEU A 182 -6.87 15.10 -12.13
C LEU A 182 -6.70 13.77 -12.90
N PRO A 183 -6.91 13.77 -14.23
CA PRO A 183 -6.76 12.58 -15.06
C PRO A 183 -5.30 12.19 -15.26
N ALA A 184 -5.08 10.92 -15.59
CA ALA A 184 -3.80 10.44 -16.09
C ALA A 184 -3.56 10.94 -17.52
N PRO A 185 -2.35 11.41 -17.88
CA PRO A 185 -2.03 11.79 -19.26
C PRO A 185 -2.07 10.61 -20.23
N ASN A 186 -1.72 9.41 -19.76
CA ASN A 186 -1.70 8.19 -20.55
C ASN A 186 -2.44 7.05 -19.83
N LEU A 187 -3.29 6.35 -20.57
CA LEU A 187 -4.18 5.31 -20.05
C LEU A 187 -3.63 3.88 -20.28
N GLU A 188 -2.73 3.71 -21.25
CA GLU A 188 -2.24 2.41 -21.68
C GLU A 188 -0.72 2.31 -21.62
N GLY A 189 -0.20 1.12 -21.33
CA GLY A 189 1.24 0.86 -21.30
C GLY A 189 2.03 1.75 -20.32
N TYR A 190 1.36 2.40 -19.36
CA TYR A 190 1.99 3.37 -18.46
C TYR A 190 2.85 2.71 -17.38
N ARG A 191 2.65 1.42 -17.10
CA ARG A 191 3.23 0.76 -15.91
C ARG A 191 4.71 0.46 -16.08
N SER A 192 5.56 1.36 -15.60
CA SER A 192 7.01 1.27 -15.73
C SER A 192 7.63 0.11 -14.97
N LYS A 193 7.02 -0.39 -13.88
CA LYS A 193 7.48 -1.59 -13.14
C LYS A 193 6.46 -2.73 -13.18
N CYS A 194 6.86 -3.88 -13.71
CA CYS A 194 6.04 -5.08 -13.75
C CYS A 194 6.74 -6.25 -13.05
N GLU A 195 6.02 -6.94 -12.16
CA GLU A 195 6.47 -8.18 -11.50
C GLU A 195 5.64 -9.34 -12.02
N PHE A 196 6.25 -10.16 -12.88
CA PHE A 196 5.66 -11.33 -13.48
C PHE A 196 6.04 -12.58 -12.69
N THR A 197 5.04 -13.41 -12.42
CA THR A 197 5.23 -14.76 -11.92
C THR A 197 5.71 -15.68 -13.02
N ILE A 198 6.69 -16.52 -12.72
CA ILE A 198 7.04 -17.70 -13.53
C ILE A 198 6.40 -18.90 -12.86
N GLY A 199 5.55 -19.63 -13.58
CA GLY A 199 4.81 -20.77 -13.05
C GLY A 199 4.20 -21.60 -14.17
N TYR A 200 3.06 -22.24 -13.92
CA TYR A 200 2.37 -23.09 -14.89
C TYR A 200 1.02 -22.48 -15.27
N ASP A 201 0.64 -22.56 -16.53
CA ASP A 201 -0.70 -22.18 -17.00
C ASP A 201 -1.74 -23.29 -16.78
N LEU A 202 -2.93 -23.11 -17.37
CA LEU A 202 -4.06 -24.04 -17.28
C LEU A 202 -3.76 -25.39 -17.95
N ASP A 203 -2.88 -25.41 -18.95
CA ASP A 203 -2.44 -26.59 -19.69
C ASP A 203 -1.14 -27.18 -19.11
N ASN A 204 -0.78 -26.75 -17.90
CA ASN A 204 0.41 -27.15 -17.17
C ASN A 204 1.73 -26.88 -17.94
N GLN A 205 1.75 -25.84 -18.79
CA GLN A 205 2.96 -25.39 -19.47
C GLN A 205 3.65 -24.26 -18.69
N PRO A 206 5.00 -24.22 -18.65
CA PRO A 206 5.73 -23.10 -18.09
C PRO A 206 5.34 -21.78 -18.76
N THR A 207 4.87 -20.83 -17.97
CA THR A 207 4.28 -19.57 -18.45
C THR A 207 4.73 -18.40 -17.55
N VAL A 208 4.91 -17.23 -18.17
CA VAL A 208 5.38 -16.00 -17.50
C VAL A 208 4.32 -14.93 -17.61
N GLY A 209 3.84 -14.44 -16.46
CA GLY A 209 2.79 -13.43 -16.45
C GLY A 209 2.19 -13.24 -15.07
N PHE A 210 0.87 -13.20 -14.97
CA PHE A 210 0.15 -12.94 -13.73
C PHE A 210 -0.64 -14.16 -13.28
N LEU A 211 -0.80 -14.31 -11.96
CA LEU A 211 -1.65 -15.36 -11.42
C LEU A 211 -3.12 -15.11 -11.81
N LEU A 212 -3.77 -16.16 -12.31
CA LEU A 212 -5.22 -16.23 -12.45
C LEU A 212 -5.81 -16.57 -11.07
N GLY A 213 -6.35 -15.58 -10.37
CA GLY A 213 -6.95 -15.76 -9.04
C GLY A 213 -5.98 -15.61 -7.87
N LEU A 214 -6.55 -15.76 -6.66
CA LEU A 214 -5.80 -15.69 -5.41
C LEU A 214 -5.33 -17.09 -5.01
N TYR A 215 -4.10 -17.19 -4.48
CA TYR A 215 -3.53 -18.45 -3.96
C TYR A 215 -4.45 -19.16 -2.94
N LYS A 216 -5.15 -18.37 -2.11
CA LYS A 216 -6.14 -18.89 -1.15
C LYS A 216 -7.17 -19.78 -1.84
N LYS A 217 -7.51 -19.46 -3.09
CA LYS A 217 -8.50 -20.16 -3.93
C LYS A 217 -8.02 -21.38 -4.70
N GLY A 218 -6.83 -21.90 -4.37
CA GLY A 218 -6.26 -23.10 -4.98
C GLY A 218 -5.82 -22.95 -6.44
N VAL A 219 -6.16 -21.86 -7.10
CA VAL A 219 -5.72 -21.52 -8.46
C VAL A 219 -4.34 -20.87 -8.40
N THR A 220 -3.37 -21.54 -8.99
CA THR A 220 -1.98 -21.07 -9.13
C THR A 220 -1.58 -20.91 -10.59
N ALA A 221 -2.55 -21.01 -11.50
CA ALA A 221 -2.33 -20.87 -12.93
C ALA A 221 -1.78 -19.46 -13.23
N VAL A 222 -0.85 -19.39 -14.15
CA VAL A 222 -0.22 -18.15 -14.64
C VAL A 222 -0.71 -17.90 -16.05
N LEU A 223 -1.13 -16.67 -16.34
CA LEU A 223 -1.54 -16.25 -17.67
C LEU A 223 -0.67 -15.11 -18.19
N GLU A 224 -0.44 -15.13 -19.50
CA GLU A 224 0.35 -14.12 -20.19
C GLU A 224 -0.25 -12.72 -20.04
N PRO A 225 0.58 -11.66 -19.97
CA PRO A 225 0.13 -10.28 -19.83
C PRO A 225 -0.28 -9.62 -21.16
N SER A 226 -0.40 -10.38 -22.26
CA SER A 226 -0.52 -9.85 -23.62
C SER A 226 -1.70 -8.88 -23.78
N GLN A 227 -2.84 -9.19 -23.17
CA GLN A 227 -4.05 -8.37 -23.22
C GLN A 227 -4.18 -7.35 -22.07
N CYS A 228 -3.21 -7.25 -21.19
CA CYS A 228 -3.23 -6.26 -20.12
C CYS A 228 -2.92 -4.86 -20.68
N LYS A 229 -3.90 -3.94 -20.65
CA LYS A 229 -3.77 -2.57 -21.20
C LYS A 229 -2.65 -1.75 -20.56
N HIS A 230 -2.56 -1.79 -19.23
CA HIS A 230 -1.59 -1.04 -18.44
C HIS A 230 -0.12 -1.50 -18.59
N ILE A 231 0.17 -2.64 -19.21
CA ILE A 231 1.53 -3.19 -19.32
C ILE A 231 2.20 -2.68 -20.61
N PRO A 232 3.41 -2.10 -20.53
CA PRO A 232 4.12 -1.60 -21.71
C PRO A 232 4.44 -2.70 -22.72
N PRO A 233 4.46 -2.41 -24.04
CA PRO A 233 4.84 -3.38 -25.06
C PRO A 233 6.22 -4.03 -24.83
N VAL A 234 7.22 -3.25 -24.41
CA VAL A 234 8.57 -3.76 -24.12
C VAL A 234 8.56 -4.79 -23.00
N ALA A 235 7.84 -4.52 -21.90
CA ALA A 235 7.67 -5.47 -20.80
C ALA A 235 6.97 -6.76 -21.24
N LYS A 236 5.97 -6.68 -22.14
CA LYS A 236 5.30 -7.85 -22.73
C LYS A 236 6.28 -8.69 -23.56
N LYS A 237 7.12 -8.06 -24.39
CA LYS A 237 8.14 -8.76 -25.19
C LYS A 237 9.17 -9.47 -24.30
N ILE A 238 9.65 -8.80 -23.25
CA ILE A 238 10.59 -9.40 -22.28
C ILE A 238 9.94 -10.59 -21.56
N ALA A 239 8.68 -10.47 -21.14
CA ALA A 239 7.93 -11.57 -20.52
C ALA A 239 7.80 -12.77 -21.47
N LYS A 240 7.47 -12.54 -22.75
CA LYS A 240 7.38 -13.58 -23.77
C LYS A 240 8.75 -14.25 -24.03
N ALA A 241 9.81 -13.46 -24.13
CA ALA A 241 11.17 -13.98 -24.29
C ALA A 241 11.58 -14.87 -23.12
N MET A 242 11.27 -14.46 -21.88
CA MET A 242 11.53 -15.27 -20.69
C MET A 242 10.68 -16.54 -20.68
N GLN A 243 9.41 -16.48 -21.11
CA GLN A 243 8.57 -17.65 -21.26
C GLN A 243 9.16 -18.69 -22.20
N ASP A 244 9.62 -18.25 -23.37
CA ASP A 244 10.26 -19.13 -24.35
C ASP A 244 11.56 -19.72 -23.81
N TYR A 245 12.30 -18.96 -23.00
CA TYR A 245 13.50 -19.44 -22.31
C TYR A 245 13.17 -20.55 -21.31
N VAL A 246 12.18 -20.35 -20.42
CA VAL A 246 11.85 -21.34 -19.38
C VAL A 246 11.22 -22.60 -19.96
N ARG A 247 10.53 -22.53 -21.10
CA ARG A 247 10.01 -23.70 -21.82
C ARG A 247 11.11 -24.57 -22.44
N GLN A 248 12.25 -23.97 -22.81
CA GLN A 248 13.41 -24.67 -23.35
C GLN A 248 14.43 -25.08 -22.28
N SER A 249 14.29 -24.53 -21.08
CA SER A 249 15.18 -24.79 -19.95
C SER A 249 15.03 -26.22 -19.42
N LYS A 250 16.15 -26.85 -19.07
CA LYS A 250 16.15 -28.14 -18.33
C LYS A 250 15.69 -27.99 -16.88
N TYR A 251 15.66 -26.77 -16.35
CA TYR A 251 15.20 -26.44 -15.02
C TYR A 251 13.72 -26.05 -15.03
N PRO A 252 12.89 -26.62 -14.14
CA PRO A 252 11.46 -26.36 -14.12
C PRO A 252 11.13 -24.98 -13.54
N ALA A 253 9.97 -24.45 -13.94
CA ALA A 253 9.36 -23.32 -13.27
C ALA A 253 9.03 -23.69 -11.81
N TYR A 254 9.08 -22.69 -10.93
CA TYR A 254 8.79 -22.87 -9.52
C TYR A 254 7.30 -23.10 -9.30
N ASP A 255 6.97 -24.26 -8.73
CA ASP A 255 5.62 -24.59 -8.30
C ASP A 255 5.39 -24.10 -6.86
N ARG A 256 4.44 -23.18 -6.73
CA ARG A 256 4.07 -22.54 -5.47
C ARG A 256 3.36 -23.47 -4.49
N LYS A 257 2.77 -24.57 -4.97
CA LYS A 257 2.09 -25.56 -4.12
C LYS A 257 3.09 -26.50 -3.46
N THR A 258 4.08 -26.95 -4.22
CA THR A 258 5.09 -27.91 -3.76
C THR A 258 6.36 -27.24 -3.23
N HIS A 259 6.54 -25.94 -3.50
CA HIS A 259 7.75 -25.17 -3.21
C HIS A 259 9.01 -25.71 -3.91
N GLN A 260 8.83 -26.36 -5.06
CA GLN A 260 9.89 -26.97 -5.86
C GLN A 260 10.09 -26.24 -7.19
N GLY A 261 11.27 -26.39 -7.78
CA GLY A 261 11.66 -25.79 -9.05
C GLY A 261 12.55 -24.56 -8.90
N VAL A 262 12.94 -23.98 -10.04
CA VAL A 262 14.05 -23.02 -10.13
C VAL A 262 13.56 -21.62 -10.47
N TRP A 263 12.84 -21.44 -11.57
CA TRP A 263 12.48 -20.12 -12.08
C TRP A 263 11.26 -19.55 -11.35
N ARG A 264 11.39 -18.38 -10.70
CA ARG A 264 10.37 -17.87 -9.77
C ARG A 264 9.65 -16.62 -10.25
N LEU A 265 10.42 -15.61 -10.62
CA LEU A 265 9.89 -14.28 -10.88
C LEU A 265 10.73 -13.56 -11.92
N LEU A 266 10.06 -12.79 -12.75
CA LEU A 266 10.65 -11.84 -13.68
C LEU A 266 10.15 -10.45 -13.28
N MET A 267 11.04 -9.56 -12.88
CA MET A 267 10.74 -8.14 -12.72
C MET A 267 11.29 -7.38 -13.91
N THR A 268 10.48 -6.49 -14.47
CA THR A 268 10.92 -5.52 -15.47
C THR A 268 10.73 -4.13 -14.93
N ARG A 269 11.67 -3.23 -15.25
CA ARG A 269 11.45 -1.80 -15.24
C ARG A 269 11.73 -1.23 -16.61
N THR A 270 10.79 -0.54 -17.22
CA THR A 270 10.90 0.03 -18.57
C THR A 270 10.49 1.49 -18.51
N GLN A 271 11.44 2.38 -18.78
CA GLN A 271 11.32 3.82 -18.58
C GLN A 271 11.11 4.56 -19.91
N ARG A 272 10.58 5.79 -19.83
CA ARG A 272 10.35 6.66 -21.00
C ARG A 272 11.65 7.06 -21.69
N THR A 273 12.74 7.16 -20.93
CA THR A 273 14.11 7.38 -21.44
C THR A 273 14.59 6.28 -22.40
N GLY A 274 13.90 5.14 -22.44
CA GLY A 274 14.33 3.93 -23.17
C GLY A 274 15.16 2.98 -22.31
N ASP A 275 15.56 3.39 -21.10
CA ASP A 275 16.25 2.50 -20.17
C ASP A 275 15.34 1.35 -19.73
N ALA A 276 15.88 0.13 -19.74
CA ALA A 276 15.19 -1.05 -19.26
C ALA A 276 16.05 -1.93 -18.34
N MET A 277 15.46 -2.37 -17.24
CA MET A 277 16.02 -3.33 -16.30
C MET A 277 15.25 -4.63 -16.38
N VAL A 278 15.98 -5.73 -16.49
CA VAL A 278 15.45 -7.09 -16.38
C VAL A 278 16.05 -7.71 -15.13
N LEU A 279 15.21 -8.15 -14.18
CA LEU A 279 15.63 -8.94 -13.04
C LEU A 279 14.95 -10.30 -13.08
N ILE A 280 15.76 -11.35 -13.07
CA ILE A 280 15.30 -12.74 -13.05
C ILE A 280 15.61 -13.31 -11.68
N GLN A 281 14.57 -13.77 -10.98
CA GLN A 281 14.70 -14.44 -9.70
C GLN A 281 14.61 -15.95 -9.89
N LEU A 282 15.57 -16.67 -9.30
CA LEU A 282 15.58 -18.13 -9.26
C LEU A 282 15.87 -18.65 -7.86
N LYS A 283 15.72 -19.97 -7.70
CA LYS A 283 16.14 -20.75 -6.54
C LYS A 283 17.22 -21.74 -6.98
N SER A 284 18.51 -21.43 -6.75
CA SER A 284 19.60 -22.26 -7.28
C SER A 284 19.99 -23.42 -6.37
N LYS A 285 19.90 -23.23 -5.04
CA LYS A 285 20.59 -24.02 -4.03
C LYS A 285 20.30 -25.53 -4.07
N ASP A 286 19.07 -25.90 -4.41
CA ASP A 286 18.62 -27.30 -4.44
C ASP A 286 18.69 -27.94 -5.83
N SER A 287 19.07 -27.18 -6.86
CA SER A 287 18.87 -27.58 -8.26
C SER A 287 20.06 -27.32 -9.18
N MET A 288 21.05 -26.55 -8.75
CA MET A 288 22.19 -26.15 -9.58
C MET A 288 23.49 -26.21 -8.81
N THR A 289 24.52 -26.79 -9.42
CA THR A 289 25.89 -26.59 -8.95
C THR A 289 26.39 -25.18 -9.30
N ALA A 290 27.42 -24.69 -8.61
CA ALA A 290 28.01 -23.38 -8.92
C ALA A 290 28.49 -23.26 -10.39
N LYS A 291 28.98 -24.38 -10.97
CA LYS A 291 29.39 -24.44 -12.38
C LYS A 291 28.20 -24.32 -13.33
N GLU A 292 27.09 -24.98 -13.02
CA GLU A 292 25.86 -24.88 -13.79
C GLU A 292 25.26 -23.48 -13.69
N LEU A 293 25.20 -22.90 -12.49
CA LEU A 293 24.72 -21.53 -12.30
C LEU A 293 25.56 -20.52 -13.10
N ALA A 294 26.88 -20.67 -13.10
CA ALA A 294 27.76 -19.82 -13.90
C ALA A 294 27.56 -19.99 -15.42
N ALA A 295 27.28 -21.21 -15.89
CA ALA A 295 26.95 -21.47 -17.29
C ALA A 295 25.58 -20.87 -17.66
N GLU A 296 24.59 -21.01 -16.78
CA GLU A 296 23.24 -20.48 -16.95
C GLU A 296 23.25 -18.95 -17.03
N LYS A 297 24.02 -18.28 -16.16
CA LYS A 297 24.26 -16.82 -16.20
C LYS A 297 24.76 -16.38 -17.59
N LYS A 298 25.76 -17.07 -18.14
CA LYS A 298 26.31 -16.76 -19.48
C LYS A 298 25.30 -17.02 -20.58
N HIS A 299 24.47 -18.05 -20.45
CA HIS A 299 23.44 -18.37 -21.42
C HIS A 299 22.33 -17.32 -21.44
N LEU A 300 21.83 -16.91 -20.27
CA LEU A 300 20.86 -15.82 -20.12
C LEU A 300 21.34 -14.53 -20.78
N VAL A 301 22.59 -14.11 -20.51
CA VAL A 301 23.16 -12.91 -21.13
C VAL A 301 23.11 -13.00 -22.66
N LYS A 302 23.62 -14.08 -23.24
CA LYS A 302 23.60 -14.28 -24.70
C LYS A 302 22.19 -14.32 -25.27
N TYR A 303 21.27 -15.00 -24.60
CA TYR A 303 19.90 -15.14 -25.02
C TYR A 303 19.19 -13.78 -25.08
N PHE A 304 19.21 -13.02 -23.99
CA PHE A 304 18.56 -11.71 -23.94
C PHE A 304 19.23 -10.69 -24.89
N GLN A 305 20.55 -10.68 -25.01
CA GLN A 305 21.24 -9.79 -25.97
C GLN A 305 20.89 -10.08 -27.43
N SER A 306 20.52 -11.32 -27.76
CA SER A 306 20.14 -11.68 -29.14
C SER A 306 18.86 -10.99 -29.63
N PHE A 307 18.04 -10.44 -28.71
CA PHE A 307 16.79 -9.76 -29.07
C PHE A 307 17.01 -8.38 -29.69
N LYS A 308 18.18 -7.78 -29.51
CA LYS A 308 18.52 -6.47 -30.10
C LYS A 308 18.49 -6.50 -31.63
N ASP A 309 18.87 -7.64 -32.22
CA ASP A 309 19.00 -7.83 -33.67
C ASP A 309 17.77 -8.54 -34.30
N LYS A 310 16.72 -8.82 -33.51
CA LYS A 310 15.48 -9.48 -33.99
C LYS A 310 14.60 -8.54 -34.83
N PRO A 311 13.61 -9.06 -35.58
CA PRO A 311 12.56 -8.23 -36.19
C PRO A 311 11.83 -7.37 -35.16
N GLU A 312 11.26 -6.24 -35.59
CA GLU A 312 10.68 -5.21 -34.73
C GLU A 312 9.63 -5.77 -33.75
N GLU A 313 8.85 -6.76 -34.19
CA GLU A 313 7.79 -7.40 -33.41
C GLU A 313 8.31 -8.10 -32.15
N GLU A 314 9.52 -8.67 -32.23
CA GLU A 314 10.19 -9.37 -31.12
C GLU A 314 11.28 -8.52 -30.45
N ARG A 315 11.77 -7.48 -31.14
CA ARG A 315 12.91 -6.68 -30.72
C ARG A 315 12.64 -5.92 -29.43
N PHE A 316 13.61 -6.00 -28.53
CA PHE A 316 13.77 -5.12 -27.38
C PHE A 316 15.26 -4.98 -27.05
N ASP A 317 15.60 -3.93 -26.29
CA ASP A 317 16.93 -3.73 -25.71
C ASP A 317 16.79 -3.57 -24.19
N PHE A 318 17.89 -3.70 -23.46
CA PHE A 318 17.93 -3.49 -22.01
C PHE A 318 19.27 -2.91 -21.58
N SER A 319 19.23 -2.01 -20.61
CA SER A 319 20.41 -1.35 -20.05
C SER A 319 21.07 -2.22 -18.97
N THR A 320 20.25 -2.93 -18.19
CA THR A 320 20.71 -3.72 -17.04
C THR A 320 20.00 -5.08 -16.97
N LEU A 321 20.77 -6.15 -16.75
CA LEU A 321 20.27 -7.51 -16.46
C LEU A 321 20.80 -7.99 -15.12
N ILE A 322 19.91 -8.40 -14.24
CA ILE A 322 20.21 -8.83 -12.86
C ILE A 322 19.67 -10.24 -12.65
N LEU A 323 20.47 -11.10 -12.02
CA LEU A 323 20.00 -12.36 -11.48
C LEU A 323 19.90 -12.25 -9.95
N GLN A 324 18.77 -12.67 -9.38
CA GLN A 324 18.58 -12.75 -7.95
C GLN A 324 18.42 -14.21 -7.53
N ASP A 325 19.22 -14.67 -6.58
CA ASP A 325 19.06 -16.01 -6.00
C ASP A 325 18.34 -15.89 -4.66
N SER A 326 17.18 -16.53 -4.54
CA SER A 326 16.35 -16.46 -3.35
C SER A 326 15.74 -17.83 -3.04
N ASP A 327 15.88 -18.24 -1.78
CA ASP A 327 15.22 -19.40 -1.18
C ASP A 327 13.92 -19.02 -0.44
N ALA A 328 13.48 -17.76 -0.53
CA ALA A 328 12.31 -17.30 0.22
C ALA A 328 11.04 -18.08 -0.15
N VAL A 329 10.22 -18.37 0.87
CA VAL A 329 8.95 -19.10 0.70
C VAL A 329 7.85 -18.19 0.14
N HIS A 330 8.00 -16.86 0.25
CA HIS A 330 7.01 -15.89 -0.24
C HIS A 330 7.15 -15.60 -1.74
N ASN A 331 6.04 -15.19 -2.37
CA ASN A 331 5.87 -15.15 -3.83
C ASN A 331 6.19 -13.80 -4.49
N GLY A 332 7.18 -13.07 -3.97
CA GLY A 332 7.48 -11.71 -4.41
C GLY A 332 8.97 -11.43 -4.47
N PHE A 333 9.31 -10.32 -5.11
CA PHE A 333 10.66 -9.78 -5.10
C PHE A 333 11.17 -9.67 -3.65
N GLU A 334 12.41 -10.08 -3.42
CA GLU A 334 13.03 -10.03 -2.10
C GLU A 334 14.13 -8.97 -2.12
N PRO A 335 13.89 -7.75 -1.56
CA PRO A 335 14.85 -6.65 -1.69
C PRO A 335 16.25 -6.95 -1.13
N LYS A 336 16.35 -7.87 -0.18
CA LYS A 336 17.60 -8.23 0.52
C LYS A 336 18.27 -9.50 0.01
N ALA A 337 17.66 -10.20 -0.94
CA ALA A 337 18.27 -11.39 -1.51
C ALA A 337 19.50 -11.02 -2.36
N PRO A 338 20.55 -11.86 -2.34
CA PRO A 338 21.76 -11.63 -3.15
C PRO A 338 21.43 -11.44 -4.63
N THR A 339 22.06 -10.44 -5.24
CA THR A 339 21.93 -10.13 -6.66
C THR A 339 23.28 -10.16 -7.36
N ASP A 340 23.28 -10.67 -8.58
CA ASP A 340 24.41 -10.60 -9.53
C ASP A 340 24.00 -9.70 -10.69
N VAL A 341 24.71 -8.59 -10.88
CA VAL A 341 24.58 -7.78 -12.10
C VAL A 341 25.31 -8.50 -13.23
N LEU A 342 24.55 -8.99 -14.22
CA LEU A 342 25.09 -9.73 -15.36
C LEU A 342 25.47 -8.81 -16.52
N VAL A 343 24.74 -7.71 -16.69
CA VAL A 343 24.96 -6.66 -17.70
C VAL A 343 24.57 -5.31 -17.09
N GLY A 344 25.31 -4.26 -17.45
CA GLY A 344 25.04 -2.88 -17.02
C GLY A 344 25.51 -2.58 -15.60
N ASP A 345 24.94 -1.54 -15.02
CA ASP A 345 25.41 -0.97 -13.75
C ASP A 345 24.56 -1.41 -12.53
N GLY A 346 23.52 -2.21 -12.74
CA GLY A 346 22.61 -2.65 -11.67
C GLY A 346 21.50 -1.64 -11.33
N TYR A 347 21.44 -0.52 -12.05
CA TYR A 347 20.40 0.50 -11.97
C TYR A 347 20.04 0.99 -13.37
N ILE A 348 19.00 1.82 -13.45
CA ILE A 348 18.54 2.50 -14.66
C ILE A 348 18.18 3.95 -14.33
N HIS A 349 17.86 4.75 -15.35
CA HIS A 349 17.43 6.13 -15.18
C HIS A 349 16.04 6.38 -15.74
N GLU A 350 15.31 7.29 -15.08
CA GLU A 350 14.09 7.88 -15.60
C GLU A 350 14.16 9.40 -15.43
N GLU A 351 13.40 10.11 -16.26
CA GLU A 351 13.20 11.55 -16.13
C GLU A 351 11.83 11.84 -15.49
N LEU A 352 11.82 12.76 -14.52
CA LEU A 352 10.62 13.17 -13.80
C LEU A 352 10.74 14.68 -13.51
N LEU A 353 9.82 15.47 -14.06
CA LEU A 353 9.80 16.94 -13.94
C LEU A 353 11.15 17.59 -14.31
N GLY A 354 11.78 17.09 -15.37
CA GLY A 354 13.05 17.60 -15.90
C GLY A 354 14.30 17.23 -15.09
N LEU A 355 14.15 16.42 -14.03
CA LEU A 355 15.25 15.86 -13.26
C LEU A 355 15.47 14.40 -13.62
N LYS A 356 16.73 13.95 -13.54
CA LYS A 356 17.12 12.58 -13.83
C LYS A 356 17.25 11.79 -12.52
N PHE A 357 16.57 10.66 -12.43
CA PHE A 357 16.58 9.80 -11.24
C PHE A 357 17.24 8.47 -11.55
N ARG A 358 18.18 8.06 -10.72
CA ARG A 358 18.70 6.70 -10.66
C ARG A 358 17.71 5.80 -9.91
N ILE A 359 17.39 4.66 -10.50
CA ILE A 359 16.41 3.70 -10.00
C ILE A 359 17.09 2.33 -9.90
N SER A 360 17.19 1.82 -8.68
CA SER A 360 17.67 0.47 -8.38
C SER A 360 16.52 -0.56 -8.45
N ALA A 361 16.85 -1.85 -8.43
CA ALA A 361 15.84 -2.91 -8.48
C ALA A 361 14.86 -2.83 -7.29
N SER A 362 15.38 -2.53 -6.10
CA SER A 362 14.65 -2.49 -4.84
C SER A 362 14.01 -1.13 -4.51
N SER A 363 14.45 -0.03 -5.13
CA SER A 363 13.92 1.29 -4.79
C SER A 363 12.46 1.48 -5.20
N PHE A 364 11.70 2.18 -4.37
CA PHE A 364 10.38 2.63 -4.77
C PHE A 364 10.52 3.79 -5.78
N PHE A 365 9.72 3.75 -6.83
CA PHE A 365 9.55 4.81 -7.81
C PHE A 365 8.13 4.69 -8.37
N GLN A 366 7.49 5.81 -8.69
CA GLN A 366 6.13 5.79 -9.20
C GLN A 366 6.05 4.97 -10.50
N VAL A 367 5.08 4.07 -10.58
CA VAL A 367 4.96 3.16 -11.73
C VAL A 367 4.30 3.82 -12.94
N ASN A 368 3.79 5.04 -12.80
CA ASN A 368 3.22 5.84 -13.87
C ASN A 368 3.89 7.22 -13.81
N THR A 369 4.99 7.39 -14.55
CA THR A 369 5.82 8.60 -14.50
C THR A 369 5.00 9.85 -14.88
N GLU A 370 4.22 9.79 -15.96
CA GLU A 370 3.45 10.95 -16.45
C GLU A 370 2.36 11.38 -15.45
N ALA A 371 1.65 10.44 -14.83
CA ALA A 371 0.69 10.78 -13.79
C ALA A 371 1.36 11.24 -12.49
N ALA A 372 2.56 10.75 -12.17
CA ALA A 372 3.35 11.25 -11.05
C ALA A 372 3.78 12.72 -11.29
N GLU A 373 4.13 13.10 -12.52
CA GLU A 373 4.41 14.50 -12.87
C GLU A 373 3.20 15.40 -12.60
N VAL A 374 1.98 14.95 -12.91
CA VAL A 374 0.72 15.67 -12.59
C VAL A 374 0.55 15.82 -11.07
N LEU A 375 0.70 14.72 -10.32
CA LEU A 375 0.57 14.73 -8.86
C LEU A 375 1.59 15.68 -8.20
N TYR A 376 2.87 15.57 -8.58
CA TYR A 376 3.95 16.34 -7.98
C TYR A 376 3.89 17.81 -8.37
N SER A 377 3.49 18.14 -9.60
CA SER A 377 3.22 19.53 -9.99
C SER A 377 2.10 20.13 -9.16
N LYS A 378 1.00 19.37 -8.93
CA LYS A 378 -0.10 19.83 -8.09
C LYS A 378 0.30 19.95 -6.62
N CYS A 379 1.11 19.03 -6.12
CA CYS A 379 1.68 19.09 -4.78
C CYS A 379 2.53 20.37 -4.61
N ALA A 380 3.44 20.65 -5.54
CA ALA A 380 4.26 21.87 -5.52
C ALA A 380 3.41 23.15 -5.55
N GLU A 381 2.38 23.19 -6.42
CA GLU A 381 1.39 24.28 -6.46
C GLU A 381 0.73 24.51 -5.09
N TRP A 382 0.33 23.44 -4.40
CA TRP A 382 -0.36 23.53 -3.11
C TRP A 382 0.57 23.86 -1.95
N CYS A 383 1.79 23.32 -1.97
CA CYS A 383 2.83 23.72 -1.03
C CYS A 383 3.03 25.24 -1.10
N ASN A 384 2.96 25.83 -2.31
CA ASN A 384 3.11 27.27 -2.56
C ASN A 384 4.39 27.81 -1.90
N VAL A 385 5.50 27.14 -2.22
CA VAL A 385 6.79 27.37 -1.58
C VAL A 385 7.52 28.56 -2.20
N GLY A 386 8.40 29.17 -1.41
CA GLY A 386 9.33 30.20 -1.88
C GLY A 386 10.73 30.00 -1.30
N LYS A 387 11.65 30.91 -1.63
CA LYS A 387 13.07 30.87 -1.25
C LYS A 387 13.36 31.03 0.25
N LYS A 388 12.34 31.17 1.07
CA LYS A 388 12.43 31.17 2.55
C LYS A 388 11.81 29.92 3.16
N THR A 389 11.14 29.09 2.35
CA THR A 389 10.42 27.92 2.82
C THR A 389 11.40 26.77 3.04
N THR A 390 11.25 26.08 4.15
CA THR A 390 11.82 24.77 4.40
C THR A 390 10.81 23.70 4.04
N LEU A 391 11.15 22.81 3.11
CA LEU A 391 10.28 21.70 2.72
C LEU A 391 10.67 20.43 3.48
N LEU A 392 9.74 19.89 4.27
CA LEU A 392 9.90 18.59 4.91
C LEU A 392 9.28 17.50 4.03
N ASP A 393 10.12 16.64 3.46
CA ASP A 393 9.69 15.48 2.66
C ASP A 393 9.69 14.23 3.55
N VAL A 394 8.51 13.85 4.02
CA VAL A 394 8.31 12.75 4.99
C VAL A 394 7.89 11.48 4.25
N CYS A 395 8.63 10.39 4.49
CA CYS A 395 8.58 9.18 3.66
C CYS A 395 9.13 9.46 2.25
N CYS A 396 10.22 10.22 2.18
CA CYS A 396 10.78 10.75 0.94
C CYS A 396 11.29 9.69 -0.05
N GLY A 397 11.46 8.43 0.38
CA GLY A 397 12.01 7.37 -0.47
C GLY A 397 13.35 7.76 -1.06
N THR A 398 13.40 7.82 -2.40
CA THR A 398 14.60 8.22 -3.18
C THR A 398 14.67 9.72 -3.47
N GLY A 399 13.88 10.53 -2.76
CA GLY A 399 13.87 11.99 -2.82
C GLY A 399 13.08 12.59 -3.97
N THR A 400 12.16 11.84 -4.61
CA THR A 400 11.47 12.30 -5.84
C THR A 400 10.71 13.61 -5.64
N ILE A 401 9.88 13.70 -4.60
CA ILE A 401 9.08 14.89 -4.30
C ILE A 401 10.02 16.06 -3.95
N GLY A 402 10.84 15.89 -2.91
CA GLY A 402 11.72 16.93 -2.43
C GLY A 402 12.67 17.50 -3.49
N LEU A 403 13.30 16.64 -4.30
CA LEU A 403 14.24 17.10 -5.34
C LEU A 403 13.55 17.94 -6.42
N THR A 404 12.34 17.57 -6.84
CA THR A 404 11.60 18.35 -7.86
C THR A 404 11.19 19.74 -7.39
N MET A 405 11.14 19.98 -6.07
CA MET A 405 10.87 21.30 -5.49
C MET A 405 12.12 22.03 -4.99
N ALA A 406 13.28 21.37 -4.93
CA ALA A 406 14.49 21.90 -4.30
C ALA A 406 14.94 23.26 -4.87
N SER A 407 14.76 23.47 -6.18
CA SER A 407 15.10 24.73 -6.85
C SER A 407 14.20 25.92 -6.48
N HIS A 408 13.10 25.70 -5.75
CA HIS A 408 12.11 26.72 -5.39
C HIS A 408 12.12 27.08 -3.89
N VAL A 409 12.79 26.27 -3.08
CA VAL A 409 12.83 26.40 -1.61
C VAL A 409 14.19 26.91 -1.13
N ASP A 410 14.28 27.24 0.17
CA ASP A 410 15.56 27.46 0.84
C ASP A 410 16.31 26.15 0.97
N LYS A 411 15.69 25.17 1.65
CA LYS A 411 16.23 23.82 1.85
C LYS A 411 15.14 22.75 1.81
N VAL A 412 15.53 21.54 1.44
CA VAL A 412 14.70 20.32 1.56
C VAL A 412 15.28 19.43 2.65
N ALA A 413 14.41 18.94 3.52
CA ALA A 413 14.73 18.02 4.58
C ALA A 413 13.94 16.72 4.37
N GLY A 414 14.62 15.67 3.90
CA GLY A 414 14.01 14.38 3.58
C GLY A 414 14.24 13.33 4.67
N ILE A 415 13.20 12.58 5.02
CA ILE A 415 13.30 11.43 5.93
C ILE A 415 12.62 10.20 5.37
N ASP A 416 13.32 9.07 5.46
CA ASP A 416 12.79 7.75 5.16
C ASP A 416 13.31 6.72 6.17
N MET A 417 12.55 5.65 6.39
CA MET A 417 12.96 4.57 7.28
C MET A 417 13.95 3.59 6.63
N VAL A 418 14.08 3.61 5.31
CA VAL A 418 14.92 2.70 4.53
C VAL A 418 16.26 3.38 4.19
N PRO A 419 17.37 2.96 4.82
CA PRO A 419 18.69 3.56 4.58
C PRO A 419 19.12 3.52 3.10
N GLU A 420 18.83 2.43 2.41
CA GLU A 420 19.16 2.26 0.99
C GLU A 420 18.41 3.27 0.09
N ALA A 421 17.21 3.69 0.48
CA ALA A 421 16.46 4.71 -0.23
C ALA A 421 17.10 6.11 -0.05
N ILE A 422 17.63 6.38 1.14
CA ILE A 422 18.35 7.62 1.47
C ILE A 422 19.69 7.69 0.73
N GLU A 423 20.41 6.57 0.60
CA GLU A 423 21.61 6.51 -0.25
C GLU A 423 21.27 6.84 -1.71
N ASP A 424 20.19 6.26 -2.25
CA ASP A 424 19.70 6.58 -3.58
C ASP A 424 19.29 8.07 -3.70
N ALA A 425 18.68 8.65 -2.66
CA ALA A 425 18.31 10.07 -2.61
C ALA A 425 19.53 11.00 -2.69
N HIS A 426 20.61 10.70 -1.95
CA HIS A 426 21.87 11.44 -2.05
C HIS A 426 22.49 11.33 -3.45
N LEU A 427 22.45 10.15 -4.05
CA LEU A 427 22.95 9.95 -5.42
C LEU A 427 22.11 10.74 -6.44
N ASN A 428 20.79 10.79 -6.27
CA ASN A 428 19.89 11.57 -7.12
C ASN A 428 20.11 13.07 -6.96
N ALA A 429 20.30 13.57 -5.73
CA ALA A 429 20.65 14.97 -5.50
C ALA A 429 21.94 15.36 -6.23
N LYS A 430 22.99 14.54 -6.05
CA LYS A 430 24.28 14.74 -6.73
C LYS A 430 24.15 14.66 -8.25
N LEU A 431 23.37 13.72 -8.78
CA LEU A 431 23.14 13.54 -10.22
C LEU A 431 22.52 14.79 -10.86
N ASN A 432 21.69 15.51 -10.10
CA ASN A 432 21.03 16.74 -10.57
C ASN A 432 21.73 18.03 -10.11
N GLY A 433 22.89 17.94 -9.45
CA GLY A 433 23.61 19.12 -8.94
C GLY A 433 22.83 19.91 -7.88
N ILE A 434 21.96 19.24 -7.11
CA ILE A 434 21.14 19.85 -6.06
C ILE A 434 21.87 19.71 -4.73
N GLU A 435 22.20 20.84 -4.11
CA GLU A 435 23.03 20.90 -2.90
C GLU A 435 22.23 21.31 -1.64
N ASN A 436 21.06 21.93 -1.80
CA ASN A 436 20.23 22.43 -0.69
C ASN A 436 19.31 21.34 -0.10
N VAL A 437 19.80 20.12 0.02
CA VAL A 437 19.03 18.98 0.56
C VAL A 437 19.78 18.27 1.67
N GLU A 438 19.05 17.92 2.73
CA GLU A 438 19.54 17.09 3.83
C GLU A 438 18.65 15.84 3.96
N TYR A 439 19.26 14.66 3.96
CA TYR A 439 18.54 13.39 4.07
C TYR A 439 18.93 12.61 5.32
N PHE A 440 17.95 11.95 5.93
CA PHE A 440 18.17 11.20 7.15
C PHE A 440 17.42 9.88 7.13
N ALA A 441 18.15 8.78 7.33
CA ALA A 441 17.55 7.47 7.56
C ALA A 441 17.05 7.35 9.00
N GLY A 442 15.79 6.96 9.20
CA GLY A 442 15.24 6.69 10.54
C GLY A 442 13.74 6.91 10.67
N ARG A 443 13.28 6.88 11.92
CA ARG A 443 11.86 7.10 12.26
C ARG A 443 11.58 8.60 12.33
N VAL A 444 10.54 9.05 11.64
CA VAL A 444 10.13 10.47 11.55
C VAL A 444 9.99 11.11 12.93
N GLU A 445 9.33 10.42 13.87
CA GLU A 445 9.07 10.92 15.23
C GLU A 445 10.32 11.10 16.09
N THR A 446 11.48 10.57 15.67
CA THR A 446 12.75 10.70 16.42
C THR A 446 13.63 11.83 15.90
N LYS A 447 13.27 12.43 14.77
CA LYS A 447 14.14 13.38 14.06
C LYS A 447 13.47 14.70 13.69
N LEU A 448 12.15 14.86 13.89
CA LEU A 448 11.44 16.10 13.53
C LEU A 448 12.09 17.38 14.09
N ASP A 449 12.66 17.33 15.30
CA ASP A 449 13.37 18.46 15.92
C ASP A 449 14.66 18.85 15.17
N LEU A 450 15.28 17.92 14.42
CA LEU A 450 16.45 18.19 13.58
C LEU A 450 16.08 18.91 12.28
N PHE A 451 14.81 18.78 11.87
CA PHE A 451 14.29 19.18 10.56
C PHE A 451 13.48 20.46 10.59
N SER A 452 12.83 20.72 11.71
CA SER A 452 11.99 21.90 11.93
C SER A 452 12.66 22.76 13.00
N ARG A 453 13.77 23.41 12.64
CA ARG A 453 14.52 24.22 13.62
C ARG A 453 13.62 25.39 14.03
N LYS A 454 13.76 25.85 15.28
CA LYS A 454 12.98 26.99 15.78
C LYS A 454 13.18 28.26 14.93
N ASP A 455 14.32 28.35 14.24
CA ASP A 455 14.69 29.47 13.39
C ASP A 455 14.09 29.38 11.97
N ASP A 456 13.50 28.23 11.59
CA ASP A 456 12.83 28.08 10.29
C ASP A 456 11.45 28.78 10.36
N GLU A 457 11.35 29.96 9.76
CA GLU A 457 10.16 30.83 9.81
C GLU A 457 8.96 30.27 9.02
N ASP A 458 9.20 29.56 7.91
CA ASP A 458 8.17 28.98 7.04
C ASP A 458 8.47 27.51 6.72
N VAL A 459 7.71 26.60 7.31
CA VAL A 459 7.86 25.15 7.11
C VAL A 459 6.60 24.54 6.51
N VAL A 460 6.78 23.85 5.38
CA VAL A 460 5.74 23.06 4.72
C VAL A 460 6.15 21.60 4.73
N ALA A 461 5.26 20.71 5.17
CA ALA A 461 5.52 19.27 5.15
C ALA A 461 4.73 18.58 4.03
N VAL A 462 5.34 17.61 3.37
CA VAL A 462 4.69 16.66 2.47
C VAL A 462 4.84 15.26 3.06
N LEU A 463 3.72 14.55 3.19
CA LEU A 463 3.67 13.17 3.65
C LEU A 463 3.17 12.30 2.51
N ASP A 464 4.02 11.42 1.97
CA ASP A 464 3.66 10.41 0.95
C ASP A 464 3.97 8.99 1.47
N PRO A 465 3.23 8.49 2.47
CA PRO A 465 3.50 7.20 3.07
C PRO A 465 3.00 6.01 2.25
N ALA A 466 3.47 4.82 2.61
CA ALA A 466 2.91 3.57 2.12
C ALA A 466 1.40 3.43 2.46
N ARG A 467 0.73 2.45 1.83
CA ARG A 467 -0.72 2.17 1.96
C ARG A 467 -1.31 2.19 3.37
N ALA A 468 -0.52 1.89 4.41
CA ALA A 468 -1.01 1.87 5.79
C ALA A 468 -1.11 3.26 6.44
N GLY A 469 -0.63 4.31 5.76
CA GLY A 469 -0.37 5.60 6.35
C GLY A 469 0.86 5.59 7.27
N VAL A 470 0.95 6.61 8.13
CA VAL A 470 2.00 6.74 9.16
C VAL A 470 1.46 6.37 10.54
N GLY A 471 2.36 6.00 11.45
CA GLY A 471 2.00 5.74 12.84
C GLY A 471 1.53 6.99 13.57
N ALA A 472 0.65 6.83 14.57
CA ALA A 472 0.10 7.95 15.36
C ALA A 472 1.17 8.88 15.99
N LYS A 473 2.36 8.34 16.30
CA LYS A 473 3.50 9.14 16.79
C LYS A 473 4.00 10.16 15.77
N VAL A 474 3.97 9.81 14.48
CA VAL A 474 4.35 10.72 13.39
C VAL A 474 3.35 11.88 13.31
N ILE A 475 2.05 11.57 13.29
CA ILE A 475 1.00 12.60 13.30
C ILE A 475 1.11 13.52 14.53
N SER A 476 1.30 12.93 15.72
CA SER A 476 1.49 13.71 16.94
C SER A 476 2.74 14.58 16.87
N ALA A 477 3.82 14.13 16.25
CA ALA A 477 5.05 14.89 16.13
C ALA A 477 4.90 16.04 15.12
N VAL A 478 4.26 15.81 13.97
CA VAL A 478 3.91 16.86 13.00
C VAL A 478 3.00 17.93 13.64
N ARG A 479 2.03 17.52 14.47
CA ARG A 479 1.17 18.45 15.21
C ARG A 479 1.89 19.25 16.29
N GLN A 480 2.93 18.69 16.91
CA GLN A 480 3.71 19.37 17.95
C GLN A 480 4.73 20.36 17.37
N ALA A 481 5.13 20.19 16.11
CA ALA A 481 5.95 21.16 15.39
C ALA A 481 5.09 22.38 15.00
N GLU A 482 5.14 23.43 15.82
CA GLU A 482 4.31 24.63 15.65
C GLU A 482 4.70 25.51 14.46
N ASN A 483 5.91 25.35 13.93
CA ASN A 483 6.38 26.05 12.73
C ASN A 483 5.93 25.38 11.42
N ILE A 484 5.41 24.14 11.47
CA ILE A 484 4.77 23.52 10.30
C ILE A 484 3.38 24.15 10.13
N ASN A 485 3.25 25.10 9.21
CA ASN A 485 2.00 25.81 8.97
C ASN A 485 1.09 25.07 7.96
N LYS A 486 1.69 24.24 7.11
CA LYS A 486 0.98 23.50 6.07
C LYS A 486 1.50 22.07 5.95
N VAL A 487 0.57 21.13 5.75
CA VAL A 487 0.86 19.73 5.46
C VAL A 487 0.09 19.32 4.21
N ILE A 488 0.80 18.82 3.20
CA ILE A 488 0.20 18.12 2.07
C ILE A 488 0.34 16.62 2.33
N TYR A 489 -0.78 15.92 2.44
CA TYR A 489 -0.78 14.47 2.61
C TYR A 489 -1.25 13.79 1.32
N ILE A 490 -0.43 12.90 0.77
CA ILE A 490 -0.72 12.08 -0.40
C ILE A 490 -0.99 10.64 0.05
N SER A 491 -2.07 10.03 -0.41
CA SER A 491 -2.43 8.67 -0.01
C SER A 491 -2.99 7.82 -1.14
N CYS A 492 -2.37 6.67 -1.34
CA CYS A 492 -2.81 5.67 -2.32
C CYS A 492 -3.97 4.78 -1.81
N ASP A 493 -4.33 4.89 -0.53
CA ASP A 493 -5.42 4.15 0.13
C ASP A 493 -6.05 5.02 1.23
N ALA A 494 -6.94 5.91 0.81
CA ALA A 494 -7.59 6.89 1.69
C ALA A 494 -8.34 6.24 2.87
N GLU A 495 -8.90 5.04 2.68
CA GLU A 495 -9.63 4.34 3.74
C GLU A 495 -8.70 3.89 4.86
N LYS A 496 -7.49 3.40 4.52
CA LYS A 496 -6.48 3.05 5.53
C LYS A 496 -5.86 4.28 6.19
N ALA A 497 -5.68 5.37 5.44
CA ALA A 497 -5.13 6.62 5.96
C ALA A 497 -6.15 7.48 6.72
N LYS A 498 -7.45 7.14 6.69
CA LYS A 498 -8.56 7.89 7.33
C LYS A 498 -8.27 8.32 8.76
N ASN A 499 -7.72 7.44 9.58
CA ASN A 499 -7.36 7.76 10.97
C ASN A 499 -6.23 8.80 11.06
N ASN A 500 -5.28 8.81 10.13
CA ASN A 500 -4.26 9.86 10.09
C ASN A 500 -4.88 11.22 9.75
N PHE A 501 -5.77 11.28 8.76
CA PHE A 501 -6.47 12.52 8.41
C PHE A 501 -7.27 13.07 9.59
N PHE A 502 -8.03 12.20 10.26
CA PHE A 502 -8.77 12.55 11.47
C PHE A 502 -7.84 13.00 12.62
N ASP A 503 -6.75 12.28 12.85
CA ASP A 503 -5.78 12.61 13.91
C ASP A 503 -5.04 13.94 13.63
N LEU A 504 -4.93 14.39 12.38
CA LEU A 504 -4.35 15.70 12.04
C LEU A 504 -5.27 16.87 12.43
N ILE A 505 -6.59 16.69 12.33
CA ILE A 505 -7.55 17.80 12.47
C ILE A 505 -8.32 17.80 13.79
N ARG A 506 -8.40 16.68 14.50
CA ARG A 506 -9.17 16.60 15.75
C ARG A 506 -8.50 17.42 16.86
N PRO A 507 -9.26 17.95 17.84
CA PRO A 507 -8.71 18.63 19.02
C PRO A 507 -7.62 17.83 19.74
N ALA A 508 -6.69 18.53 20.38
CA ALA A 508 -5.66 17.89 21.20
C ALA A 508 -6.30 17.10 22.36
N GLY A 509 -5.70 15.98 22.73
CA GLY A 509 -6.17 15.14 23.84
C GLY A 509 -5.13 14.12 24.27
N GLY A 510 -5.49 13.22 25.21
CA GLY A 510 -4.51 12.34 25.86
C GLY A 510 -3.67 11.46 24.90
N LYS A 511 -4.19 11.10 23.72
CA LYS A 511 -3.49 10.25 22.73
C LYS A 511 -2.79 11.00 21.60
N ILE A 512 -3.19 12.23 21.29
CA ILE A 512 -2.60 13.05 20.22
C ILE A 512 -2.39 14.46 20.75
N LYS A 513 -1.12 14.88 20.74
CA LYS A 513 -0.69 16.19 21.24
C LYS A 513 -0.48 17.19 20.11
N GLY A 514 -0.28 18.46 20.47
CA GLY A 514 -0.03 19.56 19.54
C GLY A 514 -1.30 20.13 18.92
N SER A 515 -1.20 21.35 18.40
CA SER A 515 -2.34 22.07 17.82
C SER A 515 -2.90 21.33 16.59
N PRO A 516 -4.22 21.25 16.43
CA PRO A 516 -4.83 20.66 15.24
C PRO A 516 -4.55 21.48 13.99
N PHE A 517 -4.65 20.83 12.84
CA PHE A 517 -4.79 21.50 11.55
C PHE A 517 -6.27 21.59 11.14
N ARG A 518 -6.54 22.33 10.08
CA ARG A 518 -7.80 22.32 9.34
C ARG A 518 -7.57 21.71 7.98
N ALA A 519 -8.44 20.78 7.56
CA ALA A 519 -8.45 20.32 6.18
C ALA A 519 -9.02 21.43 5.28
N SER A 520 -8.24 21.91 4.32
CA SER A 520 -8.56 23.03 3.44
C SER A 520 -9.27 22.53 2.18
N ARG A 521 -8.59 21.67 1.42
CA ARG A 521 -9.05 21.12 0.15
C ARG A 521 -8.47 19.73 -0.12
N ALA A 522 -9.15 18.97 -0.98
CA ALA A 522 -8.73 17.65 -1.41
C ALA A 522 -8.94 17.46 -2.92
N VAL A 523 -8.07 16.66 -3.54
CA VAL A 523 -8.14 16.30 -4.97
C VAL A 523 -7.77 14.84 -5.17
N SER A 524 -8.50 14.17 -6.05
CA SER A 524 -8.16 12.81 -6.51
C SER A 524 -7.24 12.92 -7.72
N VAL A 525 -6.16 12.13 -7.76
CA VAL A 525 -5.22 12.10 -8.90
C VAL A 525 -5.09 10.67 -9.39
N ASP A 526 -5.44 10.43 -10.64
CA ASP A 526 -5.43 9.07 -11.20
C ASP A 526 -4.03 8.67 -11.68
N LEU A 527 -3.31 7.90 -10.86
CA LEU A 527 -2.04 7.28 -11.25
C LEU A 527 -2.23 5.90 -11.89
N PHE A 528 -3.42 5.30 -11.76
CA PHE A 528 -3.67 3.90 -12.10
C PHE A 528 -4.95 3.72 -12.93
N PRO A 529 -5.00 4.25 -14.18
CA PRO A 529 -6.10 4.00 -15.11
C PRO A 529 -6.43 2.50 -15.22
N HIS A 530 -7.72 2.22 -15.42
CA HIS A 530 -8.31 0.88 -15.47
C HIS A 530 -8.27 0.08 -14.16
N THR A 531 -7.72 0.62 -13.07
CA THR A 531 -7.77 0.01 -11.74
C THR A 531 -8.72 0.77 -10.80
N LYS A 532 -9.00 0.22 -9.62
CA LYS A 532 -9.76 0.92 -8.57
C LYS A 532 -8.90 1.88 -7.74
N HIS A 533 -7.58 1.90 -7.94
CA HIS A 533 -6.67 2.74 -7.18
C HIS A 533 -6.67 4.16 -7.73
N CYS A 534 -6.53 5.12 -6.83
CA CYS A 534 -6.45 6.55 -7.10
C CYS A 534 -5.71 7.20 -5.92
N GLU A 535 -4.87 8.18 -6.18
CA GLU A 535 -4.23 8.94 -5.10
C GLU A 535 -5.21 10.00 -4.59
N LEU A 536 -5.27 10.17 -3.27
CA LEU A 536 -5.95 11.30 -2.63
C LEU A 536 -4.91 12.24 -2.05
N MET A 537 -4.90 13.49 -2.50
CA MET A 537 -4.08 14.54 -1.92
C MET A 537 -4.96 15.50 -1.12
N ILE A 538 -4.62 15.75 0.15
CA ILE A 538 -5.33 16.66 1.05
C ILE A 538 -4.36 17.72 1.58
N GLU A 539 -4.77 18.98 1.51
CA GLU A 539 -4.08 20.10 2.14
C GLU A 539 -4.63 20.34 3.54
N PHE A 540 -3.74 20.34 4.53
CA PHE A 540 -4.03 20.72 5.91
C PHE A 540 -3.26 21.99 6.27
N VAL A 541 -3.94 22.96 6.84
CA VAL A 541 -3.36 24.27 7.20
C VAL A 541 -3.59 24.55 8.68
N ARG A 542 -2.65 25.23 9.33
CA ARG A 542 -2.92 25.87 10.62
C ARG A 542 -3.66 27.18 10.37
N GLY A 543 -4.56 27.55 11.28
CA GLY A 543 -5.13 28.91 11.27
C GLY A 543 -4.02 29.95 11.38
N GLU A 544 -4.25 31.15 10.84
CA GLU A 544 -3.32 32.27 11.04
C GLU A 544 -3.06 32.43 12.54
N LYS A 545 -1.79 32.57 12.93
CA LYS A 545 -1.49 33.04 14.28
C LYS A 545 -2.06 34.46 14.34
N ASP A 546 -3.08 34.70 15.16
CA ASP A 546 -3.55 36.04 15.45
C ASP A 546 -2.35 36.85 16.01
N GLU A 547 -1.64 37.58 15.17
CA GLU A 547 -0.60 38.52 15.61
C GLU A 547 -1.19 39.78 16.27
N ASP A 548 -2.51 39.84 16.50
CA ASP A 548 -3.17 41.10 16.91
C ASP A 548 -4.23 40.95 18.02
N ASN A 549 -4.05 39.98 18.93
CA ASN A 549 -4.88 39.88 20.15
C ASN A 549 -4.19 40.35 21.45
N SER A 550 -2.97 40.89 21.38
CA SER A 550 -2.39 41.65 22.51
C SER A 550 -2.80 43.13 22.53
N ALA A 551 -3.64 43.58 21.59
CA ALA A 551 -4.09 44.98 21.50
C ALA A 551 -5.59 45.19 21.75
N LYS A 552 -6.38 44.14 22.07
CA LYS A 552 -7.83 44.24 22.28
C LYS A 552 -8.38 43.58 23.55
N THR A 553 -7.57 43.45 24.59
CA THR A 553 -8.04 43.41 25.98
C THR A 553 -7.67 44.71 26.69
N GLY A 554 -8.10 45.83 26.09
CA GLY A 554 -8.11 47.15 26.71
C GLY A 554 -9.56 47.61 26.85
N LEU A 555 -10.32 46.94 27.73
CA LEU A 555 -11.64 47.39 28.14
C LEU A 555 -11.74 47.27 29.66
N ASN A 556 -11.51 48.42 30.31
CA ASN A 556 -12.15 48.93 31.51
C ASN A 556 -12.66 47.91 32.53
N GLU A 557 -11.78 47.59 33.49
CA GLU A 557 -12.19 47.26 34.86
C GLU A 557 -11.47 48.21 35.84
N GLU A 558 -11.70 49.52 35.67
CA GLU A 558 -11.57 50.51 36.75
C GLU A 558 -12.98 51.02 37.07
N GLU A 559 -13.79 50.18 37.73
CA GLU A 559 -14.90 50.62 38.59
C GLU A 559 -15.50 49.38 39.26
N ASN A 560 -14.83 48.89 40.32
CA ASN A 560 -15.45 48.59 41.61
C ASN A 560 -14.51 47.77 42.52
N VAL A 561 -14.44 48.20 43.77
CA VAL A 561 -13.95 47.50 44.96
C VAL A 561 -12.42 47.40 45.13
N LYS A 562 -11.81 48.47 45.64
CA LYS A 562 -10.81 48.36 46.70
C LYS A 562 -11.11 49.39 47.80
N GLU A 563 -11.75 48.91 48.86
CA GLU A 563 -11.58 49.44 50.20
C GLU A 563 -10.88 48.34 51.02
N VAL A 564 -9.94 48.75 51.88
CA VAL A 564 -9.18 47.95 52.88
C VAL A 564 -7.89 47.25 52.39
N VAL A 565 -6.79 48.04 52.30
CA VAL A 565 -5.66 48.12 53.28
C VAL A 565 -5.32 46.78 53.99
N GLU A 566 -4.12 46.19 54.05
CA GLU A 566 -2.77 46.71 54.37
C GLU A 566 -1.72 45.59 54.17
N ASP A 567 -0.48 45.99 53.90
CA ASP A 567 0.83 45.39 54.23
C ASP A 567 1.09 43.87 54.11
N THR A 568 1.96 43.51 53.16
CA THR A 568 3.26 42.89 53.50
C THR A 568 4.24 43.04 52.31
N THR A 569 5.33 43.77 52.51
CA THR A 569 6.49 43.87 51.61
C THR A 569 7.48 42.74 51.89
N ILE A 570 7.99 42.06 50.85
CA ILE A 570 9.26 41.30 50.93
C ILE A 570 10.09 41.66 49.70
N GLU A 571 11.24 42.30 49.95
CA GLU A 571 12.28 42.65 48.97
C GLU A 571 13.07 41.39 48.55
N VAL A 572 13.46 41.31 47.27
CA VAL A 572 14.47 40.36 46.79
C VAL A 572 15.66 41.16 46.28
N GLN A 573 16.80 41.04 46.96
CA GLN A 573 18.08 41.58 46.53
C GLN A 573 18.67 40.71 45.42
N GLN A 574 19.11 41.34 44.33
CA GLN A 574 19.89 40.73 43.25
C GLN A 574 21.36 40.69 43.65
N GLU A 575 22.01 39.52 43.52
CA GLU A 575 23.46 39.44 43.42
C GLU A 575 23.87 38.70 42.14
N THR A 576 24.79 39.33 41.42
CA THR A 576 25.44 38.88 40.19
C THR A 576 26.72 38.14 40.55
N ILE A 577 27.00 36.99 39.92
CA ILE A 577 28.31 36.32 40.04
C ILE A 577 28.83 36.01 38.64
N GLU A 578 29.89 36.71 38.24
CA GLU A 578 30.87 36.25 37.25
C GLU A 578 31.98 35.46 37.98
N THR A 579 32.46 34.36 37.41
CA THR A 579 33.89 34.00 37.43
C THR A 579 34.22 32.82 36.50
N THR A 580 35.46 32.91 36.03
CA THR A 580 36.24 32.06 35.13
C THR A 580 36.66 30.71 35.72
N GLY A 581 36.82 29.69 34.85
CA GLY A 581 37.88 28.68 34.94
C GLY A 581 37.75 27.58 36.00
N GLU A 582 37.73 26.33 35.51
CA GLU A 582 37.99 25.06 36.22
C GLU A 582 36.99 24.59 37.30
N SER A 583 36.20 23.59 36.88
CA SER A 583 35.59 22.50 37.68
C SER A 583 35.01 22.82 39.07
N VAL A 584 33.69 22.96 39.19
CA VAL A 584 32.96 22.63 40.43
C VAL A 584 31.59 22.00 40.14
N GLN A 585 31.25 21.10 41.05
CA GLN A 585 30.11 20.20 41.19
C GLN A 585 28.72 20.87 41.13
N VAL A 586 27.75 20.07 40.69
CA VAL A 586 26.30 20.36 40.74
C VAL A 586 25.82 20.35 42.19
N THR A 587 25.30 21.47 42.69
CA THR A 587 24.50 21.53 43.91
C THR A 587 23.02 21.69 43.54
N GLU A 588 22.20 20.71 43.93
CA GLU A 588 20.74 20.75 43.83
C GLU A 588 20.18 21.88 44.72
N THR A 589 19.38 22.76 44.14
CA THR A 589 18.57 23.71 44.93
C THR A 589 17.15 23.16 45.03
N SER A 590 16.76 22.80 46.26
CA SER A 590 15.43 22.29 46.59
C SER A 590 14.56 23.43 47.12
N ILE A 591 13.43 23.70 46.45
CA ILE A 591 12.39 24.59 46.97
C ILE A 591 11.42 23.75 47.78
N LYS A 592 11.48 23.87 49.12
CA LYS A 592 10.50 23.31 50.05
C LYS A 592 9.33 24.28 50.16
N VAL A 593 8.14 23.82 49.75
CA VAL A 593 6.87 24.44 50.13
C VAL A 593 6.27 23.59 51.24
N THR A 594 6.32 24.09 52.47
CA THR A 594 5.64 23.48 53.63
C THR A 594 4.18 23.95 53.66
N LYS A 595 3.25 22.99 53.56
CA LYS A 595 1.88 23.17 54.05
C LYS A 595 1.89 22.90 55.55
N GLU A 596 1.53 23.89 56.35
CA GLU A 596 0.94 23.63 57.67
C GLU A 596 -0.57 23.83 57.56
N ALA A 597 -1.30 22.87 58.10
CA ALA A 597 -2.75 22.81 58.12
C ALA A 597 -3.26 23.14 59.52
N GLU A 598 -4.40 23.84 59.52
CA GLU A 598 -5.48 23.86 60.51
C GLU A 598 -5.31 24.60 61.84
N ALA A 599 -6.18 25.59 62.03
CA ALA A 599 -7.25 25.49 63.02
C ALA A 599 -8.58 25.89 62.37
#